data_AF-A0A9P7BZJ7-F1
#
_entry.id   AF-A0A9P7BZJ7-F1
#
_cell.length_a   1.000
_cell.length_b   1.000
_cell.length_c   1.000
_cell.angle_alpha   90.00
_cell.angle_beta   90.00
_cell.angle_gamma   90.00
#
_symmetry.space_group_name_H-M   'P 1'
#
loop_
_entity.id
_entity.type
_entity.pdbx_description
1 polymer ?
#
loop_
_entity_poly.entity_id
_entity_poly.type
_entity_poly.pdbx_seq_one_letter_code
_entity_poly.pdbx_strand_id
1 'polypeptide(L)'
;MGKMPGDLFAEFEGKHAEGLTDGDVKYHNGFSSDLSTRGGPVHLSLAFNPSHLEIVNPVVEGSARARQERRGDAEGKQVLPVLVHGDAAFAGQGVVMETLNLAQTRGYGTGGTLHIVINNQIGFTT
;
A
#
# COMPACT_ATOMS: atom_id res chain seq x y z
N MET A 1 -10.77 -4.81 -3.79
CA MET A 1 -9.82 -5.86 -3.36
C MET A 1 -10.50 -7.22 -3.31
N GLY A 2 -11.71 -7.37 -2.74
CA GLY A 2 -12.47 -8.62 -2.93
C GLY A 2 -12.02 -9.79 -2.05
N LYS A 3 -11.41 -9.52 -0.89
CA LYS A 3 -11.23 -10.52 0.16
C LYS A 3 -12.60 -11.10 0.54
N MET A 4 -12.71 -12.42 0.62
CA MET A 4 -13.96 -13.10 0.95
C MET A 4 -14.39 -12.71 2.37
N PRO A 5 -15.64 -12.23 2.57
CA PRO A 5 -16.11 -11.88 3.91
C PRO A 5 -16.05 -13.05 4.89
N GLY A 6 -16.29 -14.29 4.42
CA GLY A 6 -16.17 -15.50 5.25
C GLY A 6 -14.78 -15.68 5.86
N ASP A 7 -13.73 -15.47 5.07
CA ASP A 7 -12.34 -15.56 5.54
C ASP A 7 -12.03 -14.45 6.55
N LEU A 8 -12.54 -13.25 6.31
CA LEU A 8 -12.40 -12.13 7.24
C LEU A 8 -13.09 -12.45 8.59
N PHE A 9 -14.31 -12.99 8.56
CA PHE A 9 -15.02 -13.40 9.78
C PHE A 9 -14.29 -14.51 10.51
N ALA A 10 -13.72 -15.49 9.80
CA ALA A 10 -12.88 -16.52 10.39
C ALA A 10 -11.66 -15.92 11.12
N GLU A 11 -11.00 -14.90 10.55
CA GLU A 11 -9.91 -14.18 11.22
C GLU A 11 -10.38 -13.41 12.45
N PHE A 12 -11.62 -12.90 12.49
CA PHE A 12 -12.21 -12.32 13.70
C PHE A 12 -12.45 -13.37 14.80
N GLU A 13 -12.77 -14.60 14.42
CA GLU A 13 -12.94 -15.75 15.33
C GLU A 13 -11.61 -16.41 15.73
N GLY A 14 -10.47 -15.91 15.24
CA GLY A 14 -9.14 -16.48 15.52
C GLY A 14 -8.82 -17.76 14.75
N LYS A 15 -9.63 -18.10 13.74
CA LYS A 15 -9.38 -19.23 12.84
C LYS A 15 -8.43 -18.78 11.74
N HIS A 16 -7.20 -19.24 11.80
CA HIS A 16 -6.18 -18.98 10.79
C HIS A 16 -5.98 -20.21 9.90
N ALA A 17 -5.54 -20.00 8.66
CA ALA A 17 -5.14 -21.09 7.78
C ALA A 17 -4.02 -21.91 8.44
N GLU A 18 -4.19 -23.22 8.54
CA GLU A 18 -3.20 -24.13 9.11
C GLU A 18 -1.90 -24.07 8.27
N GLY A 19 -0.75 -23.85 8.92
CA GLY A 19 0.58 -23.96 8.27
C GLY A 19 1.46 -22.71 8.27
N LEU A 20 0.97 -21.56 8.74
CA LEU A 20 1.82 -20.39 9.03
C LEU A 20 2.06 -20.32 10.54
N THR A 21 3.31 -20.50 10.97
CA THR A 21 3.67 -20.56 12.40
C THR A 21 3.69 -19.20 13.08
N ASP A 22 3.93 -18.13 12.32
CA ASP A 22 3.85 -16.73 12.74
C ASP A 22 2.98 -15.95 11.75
N GLY A 23 1.96 -15.26 12.25
CA GLY A 23 1.07 -14.40 11.48
C GLY A 23 1.00 -12.99 12.08
N ASP A 24 0.42 -12.05 11.35
CA ASP A 24 0.18 -10.69 11.84
C ASP A 24 -1.31 -10.48 12.16
N VAL A 25 -1.65 -9.37 12.82
CA VAL A 25 -3.03 -8.98 13.06
C VAL A 25 -3.76 -8.74 11.73
N LYS A 26 -5.05 -9.06 11.71
CA LYS A 26 -5.90 -9.09 10.49
C LYS A 26 -5.82 -7.83 9.61
N TYR A 27 -5.55 -6.66 10.20
CA TYR A 27 -5.49 -5.37 9.52
C TYR A 27 -4.09 -4.98 9.01
N HIS A 28 -3.08 -5.83 9.16
CA HIS A 28 -1.74 -5.69 8.54
C HIS A 28 -1.58 -6.54 7.28
N ASN A 29 -2.52 -7.45 7.02
CA ASN A 29 -2.45 -8.38 5.91
C ASN A 29 -2.67 -7.65 4.57
N GLY A 30 -1.66 -7.73 3.70
CA GLY A 30 -1.78 -7.34 2.31
C GLY A 30 -2.79 -8.21 1.56
N PHE A 31 -3.10 -7.81 0.33
CA PHE A 31 -4.04 -8.54 -0.51
C PHE A 31 -3.75 -8.30 -2.00
N SER A 32 -4.06 -9.26 -2.86
CA SER A 32 -3.91 -9.10 -4.30
C SER A 32 -5.14 -9.63 -5.03
N SER A 33 -5.56 -8.91 -6.07
CA SER A 33 -6.77 -9.23 -6.83
C SER A 33 -6.74 -8.56 -8.20
N ASP A 34 -7.31 -9.22 -9.21
CA ASP A 34 -7.61 -8.57 -10.48
C ASP A 34 -9.05 -8.02 -10.47
N LEU A 35 -9.22 -6.78 -10.93
CA LEU A 35 -10.52 -6.15 -11.11
C LEU A 35 -10.79 -5.89 -12.59
N SER A 36 -11.97 -6.29 -13.07
CA SER A 36 -12.43 -5.92 -14.40
C SER A 36 -12.85 -4.46 -14.43
N THR A 37 -12.26 -3.67 -15.33
CA THR A 37 -12.67 -2.29 -15.61
C THR A 37 -13.13 -2.16 -17.06
N ARG A 38 -13.75 -1.03 -17.42
CA ARG A 38 -14.13 -0.74 -18.82
C ARG A 38 -12.92 -0.73 -19.76
N GLY A 39 -11.73 -0.40 -19.25
CA GLY A 39 -10.47 -0.37 -20.01
C GLY A 39 -9.72 -1.70 -20.03
N GLY A 40 -10.27 -2.76 -19.46
CA GLY A 40 -9.61 -4.05 -19.28
C GLY A 40 -9.33 -4.40 -17.82
N PRO A 41 -8.74 -5.58 -17.56
CA PRO A 41 -8.41 -6.01 -16.21
C PRO A 41 -7.28 -5.15 -15.62
N VAL A 42 -7.43 -4.78 -14.35
CA VAL A 42 -6.42 -4.07 -13.57
C VAL A 42 -6.00 -4.95 -12.40
N HIS A 43 -4.70 -5.21 -12.29
CA HIS A 43 -4.12 -5.92 -11.15
C HIS A 43 -3.93 -4.98 -9.97
N LEU A 44 -4.56 -5.29 -8.83
CA LEU A 44 -4.39 -4.56 -7.58
C LEU A 44 -3.55 -5.37 -6.61
N SER A 45 -2.65 -4.67 -5.91
CA SER A 45 -1.81 -5.23 -4.87
C SER A 45 -1.75 -4.24 -3.71
N LEU A 46 -2.27 -4.66 -2.56
CA LEU A 46 -2.15 -3.99 -1.27
C LEU A 46 -0.93 -4.57 -0.55
N ALA A 47 0.01 -3.70 -0.20
CA ALA A 47 1.20 -4.09 0.53
C ALA A 47 0.85 -4.52 1.97
N PHE A 48 1.65 -5.42 2.54
CA PHE A 48 1.67 -5.67 3.97
C PHE A 48 2.27 -4.46 4.69
N ASN A 49 1.81 -4.15 5.89
CA ASN A 49 2.31 -3.04 6.68
C ASN A 49 2.33 -3.39 8.18
N PRO A 50 3.40 -3.05 8.92
CA PRO A 50 3.39 -3.16 10.37
C PRO A 50 2.60 -2.01 11.02
N SER A 51 2.50 -2.03 12.36
CA SER A 51 1.89 -0.94 13.14
C SER A 51 2.64 0.40 13.03
N HIS A 52 3.92 0.39 12.62
CA HIS A 52 4.69 1.62 12.43
C HIS A 52 4.16 2.36 11.20
N LEU A 53 3.38 3.40 11.42
CA LEU A 53 2.72 4.16 10.35
C LEU A 53 3.74 4.77 9.38
N GLU A 54 3.29 4.99 8.14
CA GLU A 54 4.05 5.62 7.04
C GLU A 54 5.29 4.86 6.53
N ILE A 55 5.87 3.92 7.29
CA ILE A 55 7.09 3.19 6.86
C ILE A 55 6.85 2.30 5.63
N VAL A 56 5.60 1.97 5.33
CA VAL A 56 5.21 1.21 4.14
C VAL A 56 5.30 2.05 2.85
N ASN A 57 5.33 3.38 2.95
CA ASN A 57 5.38 4.27 1.79
C ASN A 57 6.56 3.98 0.85
N PRO A 58 7.83 3.99 1.31
CA PRO A 58 8.96 3.67 0.45
C PRO A 58 8.95 2.20 -0.02
N VAL A 59 8.32 1.29 0.74
CA VAL A 59 8.16 -0.12 0.33
C VAL A 59 7.25 -0.22 -0.90
N VAL A 60 6.13 0.52 -0.91
CA VAL A 60 5.22 0.58 -2.06
C VAL A 60 5.90 1.23 -3.25
N GLU A 61 6.65 2.32 -3.07
CA GLU A 61 7.40 2.96 -4.16
C GLU A 61 8.41 1.99 -4.79
N GLY A 62 9.20 1.28 -3.98
CA GLY A 62 10.11 0.25 -4.47
C GLY A 62 9.37 -0.89 -5.20
N SER A 63 8.21 -1.29 -4.68
CA SER A 63 7.36 -2.32 -5.30
C SER A 63 6.78 -1.88 -6.65
N ALA A 64 6.39 -0.61 -6.77
CA ALA A 64 5.91 -0.02 -8.01
C ALA A 64 7.06 0.10 -9.02
N ARG A 65 8.22 0.61 -8.59
CA ARG A 65 9.43 0.70 -9.42
C ARG A 65 9.83 -0.65 -10.00
N ALA A 66 9.85 -1.70 -9.18
CA ALA A 66 10.15 -3.06 -9.64
C ALA A 66 9.15 -3.57 -10.68
N ARG A 67 7.86 -3.24 -10.53
CA ARG A 67 6.83 -3.59 -11.53
C ARG A 67 6.98 -2.80 -12.82
N GLN A 68 7.35 -1.52 -12.74
CA GLN A 68 7.63 -0.69 -13.91
C GLN A 68 8.80 -1.26 -14.71
N GLU A 69 9.90 -1.59 -14.04
CA GLU A 69 11.08 -2.21 -14.66
C GLU A 69 10.72 -3.53 -15.35
N ARG A 70 10.00 -4.42 -14.65
CA ARG A 70 9.56 -5.71 -15.21
C ARG A 70 8.64 -5.56 -16.43
N ARG A 71 7.89 -4.46 -16.53
CA ARG A 71 6.95 -4.18 -17.64
C ARG A 71 7.56 -3.32 -18.75
N GLY A 72 8.81 -2.86 -18.59
CA GLY A 72 9.39 -1.86 -19.49
C GLY A 72 8.65 -0.52 -19.47
N ASP A 73 7.98 -0.19 -18.37
CA ASP A 73 7.14 1.01 -18.21
C ASP A 73 7.98 2.23 -17.78
N ALA A 74 8.89 2.66 -18.66
CA ALA A 74 9.85 3.73 -18.37
C ALA A 74 9.18 5.09 -18.09
N GLU A 75 7.96 5.30 -18.60
CA GLU A 75 7.18 6.53 -18.43
C GLU A 75 6.15 6.45 -17.29
N GLY A 76 6.04 5.31 -16.59
CA GLY A 76 5.12 5.12 -15.46
C GLY A 76 3.64 5.15 -15.85
N LYS A 77 3.29 4.72 -17.07
CA LYS A 77 1.93 4.78 -17.62
C LYS A 77 1.08 3.55 -17.32
N GLN A 78 1.68 2.46 -16.84
CA GLN A 78 1.00 1.18 -16.60
C GLN A 78 0.93 0.80 -15.11
N VAL A 79 1.80 1.38 -14.28
CA VAL A 79 1.84 1.12 -12.83
C VAL A 79 1.66 2.43 -12.07
N LEU A 80 0.55 2.52 -11.32
CA LEU A 80 0.24 3.66 -10.47
C LEU A 80 0.41 3.26 -8.99
N PRO A 81 1.40 3.80 -8.27
CA PRO A 81 1.43 3.70 -6.82
C PRO A 81 0.35 4.60 -6.20
N VAL A 82 -0.30 4.09 -5.16
CA VAL A 82 -1.30 4.80 -4.36
C VAL A 82 -0.93 4.65 -2.89
N LEU A 83 -0.79 5.77 -2.18
CA LEU A 83 -0.46 5.81 -0.77
C LEU A 83 -1.61 6.46 0.01
N VAL A 84 -2.02 5.81 1.10
CA VAL A 84 -3.10 6.27 1.97
C VAL A 84 -2.52 6.57 3.34
N HIS A 85 -2.75 7.78 3.82
CA HIS A 85 -2.13 8.31 5.03
C HIS A 85 -3.19 8.69 6.06
N GLY A 86 -2.83 8.59 7.34
CA GLY A 86 -3.52 9.32 8.41
C GLY A 86 -3.00 10.76 8.46
N ASP A 87 -3.86 11.73 8.75
CA ASP A 87 -3.48 13.16 8.86
C ASP A 87 -2.33 13.43 9.82
N ALA A 88 -2.43 12.96 11.07
CA ALA A 88 -1.39 13.21 12.07
C ALA A 88 -0.06 12.53 11.70
N ALA A 89 -0.12 11.31 11.16
CA ALA A 89 1.06 10.55 10.76
C ALA A 89 1.74 11.15 9.51
N PHE A 90 0.95 11.62 8.54
CA PHE A 90 1.45 12.29 7.34
C PHE A 90 2.32 13.51 7.66
N ALA A 91 1.88 14.32 8.63
CA ALA A 91 2.62 15.49 9.08
C ALA A 91 3.75 15.14 10.07
N GLY A 92 3.60 14.07 10.86
CA GLY A 92 4.48 13.75 11.98
C GLY A 92 5.62 12.77 11.67
N GLN A 93 5.53 11.97 10.61
CA GLN A 93 6.55 10.95 10.30
C GLN A 93 7.49 11.42 9.20
N GLY A 94 8.79 11.55 9.53
CA GLY A 94 9.81 12.03 8.60
C GLY A 94 9.96 11.19 7.33
N VAL A 95 9.66 9.89 7.39
CA VAL A 95 9.71 8.97 6.24
C VAL A 95 8.82 9.42 5.08
N VAL A 96 7.73 10.16 5.36
CA VAL A 96 6.87 10.75 4.32
C VAL A 96 7.67 11.75 3.48
N MET A 97 8.40 12.66 4.14
CA MET A 97 9.21 13.68 3.47
C MET A 97 10.42 13.07 2.76
N GLU A 98 11.05 12.05 3.34
CA GLU A 98 12.11 11.29 2.67
C GLU A 98 11.59 10.63 1.38
N THR A 99 10.41 10.00 1.43
CA THR A 99 9.78 9.36 0.27
C THR A 99 9.41 10.38 -0.82
N LEU A 100 8.83 11.52 -0.43
CA LEU A 100 8.51 12.60 -1.37
C LEU A 100 9.77 13.19 -2.02
N ASN A 101 10.87 13.31 -1.27
CA ASN A 101 12.14 13.78 -1.81
C ASN A 101 12.73 12.81 -2.87
N LEU A 102 12.39 11.52 -2.80
CA LEU A 102 12.79 10.53 -3.80
C LEU A 102 11.93 10.53 -5.06
N ALA A 103 10.71 11.09 -5.01
CA ALA A 103 9.67 10.91 -6.02
C ALA A 103 10.07 11.35 -7.44
N GLN A 104 10.98 12.33 -7.58
CA GLN A 104 11.45 12.86 -8.87
C GLN A 104 12.91 12.50 -9.17
N THR A 105 13.54 11.65 -8.36
CA THR A 105 14.92 11.22 -8.60
C THR A 105 14.97 10.16 -9.70
N ARG A 106 16.04 10.18 -10.51
CA ARG A 106 16.21 9.24 -11.63
C ARG A 106 16.14 7.77 -11.23
N GLY A 107 16.66 7.43 -10.04
CA GLY A 107 16.79 6.04 -9.59
C GLY A 107 15.56 5.49 -8.87
N TYR A 108 14.77 6.36 -8.24
CA TYR A 108 13.71 5.95 -7.32
C TYR A 108 12.31 6.43 -7.75
N GLY A 109 12.22 7.46 -8.60
CA GLY A 109 10.95 7.99 -9.05
C GLY A 109 10.12 6.99 -9.84
N THR A 110 8.82 7.02 -9.60
CA THR A 110 7.79 6.13 -10.18
C THR A 110 6.87 6.86 -11.16
N GLY A 111 7.20 8.10 -11.57
CA GLY A 111 6.36 8.90 -12.47
C GLY A 111 5.24 9.67 -11.76
N GLY A 112 5.17 9.57 -10.43
CA GLY A 112 4.18 10.23 -9.59
C GLY A 112 3.32 9.22 -8.84
N THR A 113 2.89 9.62 -7.64
CA THR A 113 2.13 8.78 -6.72
C THR A 113 0.85 9.49 -6.34
N LEU A 114 -0.27 8.76 -6.32
CA LEU A 114 -1.53 9.30 -5.78
C LEU A 114 -1.51 9.19 -4.26
N HIS A 115 -1.38 10.32 -3.59
CA HIS A 115 -1.47 10.40 -2.13
C HIS A 115 -2.89 10.76 -1.70
N ILE A 116 -3.47 9.97 -0.80
CA ILE A 116 -4.77 10.22 -0.20
C ILE A 116 -4.56 10.39 1.30
N VAL A 117 -4.80 11.60 1.81
CA VAL A 117 -4.75 11.87 3.25
C VAL A 117 -6.16 11.77 3.81
N ILE A 118 -6.39 10.79 4.69
CA ILE A 118 -7.63 10.68 5.45
C ILE A 118 -7.53 11.67 6.61
N ASN A 119 -7.93 12.92 6.33
CA ASN A 119 -7.99 13.98 7.31
C ASN A 119 -9.29 13.93 8.10
N ASN A 120 -9.28 13.11 9.15
CA ASN A 120 -10.37 12.98 10.09
C ASN A 120 -10.27 14.00 11.25
N GLN A 121 -9.27 14.89 11.22
CA GLN A 121 -9.02 15.97 12.17
C GLN A 121 -8.67 15.47 13.59
N ILE A 122 -8.13 14.25 13.72
CA ILE A 122 -7.74 13.71 15.02
C ILE A 122 -6.56 12.74 14.94
N GLY A 123 -5.49 13.07 15.67
CA GLY A 123 -4.33 12.22 15.88
C GLY A 123 -4.48 11.40 17.16
N PHE A 124 -5.25 10.32 17.12
CA PHE A 124 -5.63 9.51 18.29
C PHE A 124 -6.35 10.33 19.38
N THR A 125 -5.62 11.05 20.22
CA THR A 125 -6.15 11.94 21.28
C THR A 125 -5.85 13.43 21.04
N THR A 126 -5.19 13.79 19.93
CA THR A 126 -4.78 15.17 19.60
C THR A 126 -5.70 15.77 18.54
#